data_AF-A0A0K1R0W5-F1
#
_entry.id   AF-A0A0K1R0W5-F1
#
_cell.length_a   1.000
_cell.length_b   1.000
_cell.length_c   1.000
_cell.angle_alpha   90.00
_cell.angle_beta   90.00
_cell.angle_gamma   90.00
#
_symmetry.space_group_name_H-M   'P 1'
#
loop_
_entity.id
_entity.type
_entity.pdbx_description
1 polymer ?
#
loop_
_entity_poly.entity_id
_entity_poly.type
_entity_poly.pdbx_seq_one_letter_code
_entity_poly.pdbx_strand_id
1 'polypeptide(L)'
;FEQEYFFYKDGRPLGFPEAGYPAPQGPYYTGVGYKNVGDVARKIVEEHLDLCLAAGINHEGINAEVAKGQWEFQIFGKGSKTAADQMWMARYLM
;
A
#
# COMPACT_ATOMS: atom_id res chain seq x y z
N PHE A 1 13.71 1.98 1.38
CA PHE A 1 13.06 1.47 0.17
C PHE A 1 11.61 1.88 0.23
N GLU A 2 11.08 2.25 -0.92
CA GLU A 2 9.68 2.60 -1.14
C GLU A 2 9.08 1.43 -1.93
N GLN A 3 8.10 0.75 -1.35
CA GLN A 3 7.47 -0.42 -1.94
C GLN A 3 6.05 -0.09 -2.38
N GLU A 4 5.87 0.11 -3.69
CA GLU A 4 4.56 0.25 -4.31
C GLU A 4 3.92 -1.12 -4.58
N TYR A 5 2.60 -1.20 -4.48
CA TYR A 5 1.84 -2.43 -4.75
C TYR A 5 0.38 -2.09 -5.07
N PHE A 6 -0.32 -3.07 -5.66
CA PHE A 6 -1.76 -3.00 -5.94
C PHE A 6 -2.49 -4.09 -5.19
N PHE A 7 -3.64 -3.77 -4.61
CA PHE A 7 -4.58 -4.80 -4.19
C PHE A 7 -5.35 -5.32 -5.40
N TYR A 8 -5.54 -6.63 -5.46
CA TYR A 8 -6.31 -7.29 -6.51
C TYR A 8 -7.47 -8.08 -5.91
N LYS A 9 -8.59 -8.07 -6.64
CA LYS A 9 -9.74 -8.92 -6.38
C LYS A 9 -10.31 -9.39 -7.71
N ASP A 10 -10.59 -10.68 -7.83
CA ASP A 10 -11.17 -11.28 -9.04
C ASP A 10 -10.38 -10.96 -10.32
N GLY A 11 -9.06 -10.95 -10.22
CA GLY A 11 -8.15 -10.68 -11.35
C GLY A 11 -8.05 -9.21 -11.77
N ARG A 12 -8.66 -8.28 -11.02
CA ARG A 12 -8.60 -6.84 -11.29
C ARG A 12 -8.09 -6.03 -10.09
N PRO A 13 -7.46 -4.87 -10.30
CA PRO A 13 -7.08 -4.00 -9.20
C PRO A 13 -8.32 -3.53 -8.43
N LEU A 14 -8.21 -3.46 -7.10
CA LEU A 14 -9.29 -3.04 -6.23
C LEU A 14 -9.74 -1.61 -6.58
N GLY A 15 -11.05 -1.42 -6.74
CA GLY A 15 -11.64 -0.13 -7.09
C GLY A 15 -11.70 0.17 -8.59
N PHE A 16 -11.16 -0.70 -9.45
CA PHE A 16 -11.41 -0.65 -10.89
C PHE A 16 -12.86 -1.09 -11.20
N PRO A 17 -13.46 -0.58 -12.28
CA PRO A 17 -14.71 -1.13 -12.79
C PRO A 17 -14.53 -2.56 -13.30
N GLU A 18 -15.62 -3.32 -13.39
CA GLU A 18 -15.63 -4.70 -13.90
C GLU A 18 -15.02 -4.80 -15.30
N ALA A 19 -15.29 -3.80 -16.14
CA ALA A 19 -14.68 -3.64 -17.45
C ALA A 19 -14.06 -2.24 -17.61
N GLY A 20 -12.87 -2.19 -18.22
CA GLY A 20 -12.17 -0.94 -18.53
C GLY A 20 -11.28 -0.42 -17.41
N TYR A 21 -11.18 0.90 -17.32
CA TYR A 21 -10.27 1.63 -16.44
C TYR A 21 -11.06 2.64 -15.59
N PRO A 22 -10.56 3.02 -14.41
CA PRO A 22 -11.16 4.09 -13.61
C PRO A 22 -11.03 5.44 -14.34
N ALA A 23 -11.67 6.47 -13.76
CA ALA A 23 -11.46 7.84 -14.22
C ALA A 23 -9.96 8.22 -14.18
N PRO A 24 -9.53 9.19 -15.01
CA PRO A 24 -8.13 9.61 -15.07
C PRO A 24 -7.51 9.89 -13.70
N GLN A 25 -6.19 9.70 -13.63
CA GLN A 25 -5.40 9.98 -12.43
C GLN A 25 -5.57 11.44 -11.97
N GLY A 26 -5.44 11.65 -10.66
CA GLY A 26 -5.62 12.97 -10.04
C GLY A 26 -6.16 12.90 -8.62
N PRO A 27 -7.35 12.32 -8.39
CA PRO A 27 -7.97 12.34 -7.06
C PRO A 27 -7.48 11.23 -6.11
N TYR A 28 -6.60 10.33 -6.57
CA TYR A 28 -6.25 9.11 -5.85
C TYR A 28 -5.02 9.27 -4.94
N TYR A 29 -3.99 9.99 -5.39
CA TYR A 29 -2.75 10.19 -4.63
C TYR A 29 -3.03 10.89 -3.30
N THR A 30 -2.59 10.30 -2.19
CA THR A 30 -2.92 10.77 -0.82
C THR A 30 -4.42 10.98 -0.58
N GLY A 31 -5.26 10.31 -1.36
CA GLY A 31 -6.70 10.49 -1.37
C GLY A 31 -7.38 9.98 -0.10
N VAL A 32 -8.54 10.55 0.19
CA VAL A 32 -9.45 10.13 1.25
C VAL A 32 -10.87 9.93 0.71
N GLY A 33 -11.68 9.19 1.47
CA GLY A 33 -13.09 8.93 1.16
C GLY A 33 -13.30 7.74 0.23
N TYR A 34 -14.49 7.14 0.34
CA TYR A 34 -14.88 5.92 -0.37
C TYR A 34 -14.66 6.00 -1.90
N LYS A 35 -14.98 7.14 -2.51
CA LYS A 35 -14.83 7.35 -3.96
C LYS A 35 -13.39 7.12 -4.45
N ASN A 36 -12.40 7.54 -3.66
CA ASN A 36 -10.99 7.55 -4.05
C ASN A 36 -10.26 6.30 -3.56
N VAL A 37 -10.60 5.82 -2.36
CA VAL A 37 -9.84 4.78 -1.64
C VAL A 37 -10.56 3.43 -1.55
N GLY A 38 -11.89 3.42 -1.75
CA GLY A 38 -12.71 2.21 -1.57
C GLY A 38 -13.11 1.96 -0.12
N ASP A 39 -13.64 0.76 0.14
CA ASP A 39 -14.13 0.28 1.43
C ASP A 39 -13.03 -0.35 2.30
N VAL A 40 -12.17 -1.17 1.69
CA VAL A 40 -11.28 -2.07 2.45
C VAL A 40 -9.80 -1.71 2.36
N ALA A 41 -9.37 -1.03 1.29
CA ALA A 41 -7.94 -0.84 1.00
C ALA A 41 -7.21 -0.17 2.16
N ARG A 42 -7.72 0.97 2.65
CA ARG A 42 -7.13 1.68 3.79
C ARG A 42 -7.08 0.82 5.05
N LYS A 43 -8.12 0.02 5.32
CA LYS A 43 -8.12 -0.86 6.48
C LYS A 43 -6.95 -1.85 6.45
N ILE A 44 -6.66 -2.43 5.28
CA ILE A 44 -5.54 -3.35 5.12
C ILE A 44 -4.21 -2.62 5.32
N VAL A 45 -4.04 -1.44 4.73
CA VAL A 45 -2.79 -0.66 4.83
C VAL A 45 -2.50 -0.21 6.27
N GLU A 46 -3.51 0.26 7.00
CA GLU A 46 -3.34 0.69 8.40
C GLU A 46 -3.02 -0.53 9.31
N GLU A 47 -3.69 -1.67 9.09
CA GLU A 47 -3.37 -2.91 9.83
C GLU A 47 -1.95 -3.40 9.52
N HIS A 48 -1.52 -3.33 8.26
CA HIS A 48 -0.16 -3.71 7.86
C HIS A 48 0.90 -2.83 8.54
N LEU A 49 0.65 -1.52 8.62
CA LEU A 49 1.50 -0.59 9.36
C LEU A 49 1.60 -1.00 10.84
N ASP A 50 0.48 -1.25 11.50
CA ASP A 50 0.44 -1.65 12.91
C ASP A 50 1.17 -2.98 13.15
N LEU A 51 0.99 -3.97 12.27
CA LEU A 51 1.70 -5.25 12.33
C LEU A 51 3.20 -5.10 12.14
N CYS A 52 3.64 -4.23 11.21
CA CYS A 52 5.05 -3.96 11.00
C CYS A 52 5.69 -3.29 12.24
N LEU A 53 5.02 -2.29 12.82
CA LEU A 53 5.49 -1.62 14.03
C LEU A 53 5.57 -2.61 15.22
N ALA A 54 4.55 -3.45 15.39
CA ALA A 54 4.54 -4.49 16.42
C ALA A 54 5.66 -5.53 16.23
N ALA A 55 6.04 -5.82 14.99
CA ALA A 55 7.17 -6.70 14.65
C ALA A 55 8.55 -6.03 14.79
N GLY A 56 8.61 -4.74 15.14
CA GLY A 56 9.87 -3.99 15.25
C GLY A 56 10.51 -3.63 13.91
N ILE A 57 9.73 -3.64 12.82
CA ILE A 57 10.17 -3.17 11.50
C ILE A 57 10.24 -1.64 11.52
N ASN A 58 11.30 -1.05 10.96
CA ASN A 58 11.44 0.41 10.89
C ASN A 58 10.61 0.97 9.73
N HIS A 59 9.30 1.01 9.95
CA HIS A 59 8.29 1.46 9.01
C HIS A 59 8.08 2.96 9.15
N GLU A 60 8.30 3.72 8.08
CA GLU A 60 8.42 5.19 8.12
C GLU A 60 7.17 5.91 7.60
N GLY A 61 6.35 5.22 6.80
CA GLY A 61 5.10 5.81 6.30
C GLY A 61 4.33 4.91 5.34
N ILE A 62 3.15 5.39 5.00
CA ILE A 62 2.24 4.84 4.00
C ILE A 62 1.61 5.98 3.19
N ASN A 63 1.30 5.74 1.92
CA ASN A 63 0.45 6.62 1.14
C ASN A 63 -0.38 5.86 0.11
N ALA A 64 -1.56 6.41 -0.20
CA ALA A 64 -2.29 6.04 -1.40
C ALA A 64 -1.53 6.60 -2.61
N GLU A 65 -1.31 5.77 -3.62
CA GLU A 65 -0.54 6.13 -4.80
C GLU A 65 -1.41 6.77 -5.90
N VAL A 66 -0.77 7.21 -6.98
CA VAL A 66 -1.42 7.94 -8.08
C VAL A 66 -2.47 7.09 -8.79
N ALA A 67 -2.27 5.77 -8.93
CA ALA A 67 -3.25 4.90 -9.54
C ALA A 67 -4.28 4.39 -8.53
N LYS A 68 -5.55 4.27 -8.96
CA LYS A 68 -6.62 3.77 -8.09
C LYS A 68 -6.32 2.35 -7.61
N GLY A 69 -6.40 2.12 -6.30
CA GLY A 69 -6.10 0.81 -5.70
C GLY A 69 -4.61 0.51 -5.52
N GLN A 70 -3.74 1.46 -5.88
CA GLN A 70 -2.30 1.40 -5.62
C GLN A 70 -1.97 2.06 -4.28
N TRP A 71 -1.01 1.48 -3.59
CA TRP A 71 -0.50 1.97 -2.32
C TRP A 71 1.01 1.81 -2.24
N GLU A 72 1.61 2.53 -1.31
CA GLU A 72 3.02 2.44 -0.99
C GLU A 72 3.22 2.36 0.53
N PHE A 73 4.25 1.62 0.93
CA PHE A 73 4.85 1.72 2.26
C PHE A 73 6.36 1.95 2.19
N GLN A 74 6.91 2.64 3.19
CA GLN A 74 8.34 2.97 3.25
C GLN A 74 9.02 2.29 4.44
N ILE A 75 10.16 1.65 4.18
CA ILE A 75 11.04 1.08 5.21
C ILE A 75 12.44 1.58 5.00
N PHE A 76 13.00 2.23 6.02
CA PHE A 76 14.40 2.64 6.04
C PHE A 76 15.17 1.82 7.06
N GLY A 77 16.38 1.40 6.74
CA GLY A 77 17.22 0.62 7.64
C GLY A 77 18.62 1.21 7.67
N LYS A 78 19.27 1.14 8.84
CA LYS A 78 20.70 1.44 8.94
C LYS A 78 21.48 0.25 8.36
N GLY A 79 21.89 0.38 7.11
CA GLY A 79 22.62 -0.64 6.35
C GLY A 79 21.73 -1.47 5.43
N SER A 80 22.30 -1.90 4.31
CA SER A 80 21.57 -2.59 3.23
C SER A 80 20.98 -3.92 3.66
N LYS A 81 21.69 -4.69 4.49
CA LYS A 81 21.20 -5.97 5.01
C LYS A 81 19.91 -5.80 5.81
N THR A 82 19.93 -4.97 6.85
CA THR A 82 18.76 -4.74 7.71
C THR A 82 17.57 -4.19 6.92
N ALA A 83 17.83 -3.24 6.00
CA ALA A 83 16.78 -2.69 5.15
C ALA A 83 16.14 -3.77 4.25
N ALA A 84 16.93 -4.72 3.73
CA ALA A 84 16.43 -5.83 2.93
C ALA A 84 15.66 -6.85 3.78
N ASP A 85 16.19 -7.27 4.93
CA ASP A 85 15.54 -8.23 5.83
C ASP A 85 14.16 -7.70 6.28
N GLN A 86 14.11 -6.43 6.70
CA GLN A 86 12.85 -5.79 7.10
C GLN A 86 11.87 -5.63 5.94
N MET A 87 12.33 -5.25 4.74
CA MET A 87 11.47 -5.17 3.55
C MET A 87 10.85 -6.51 3.21
N TRP A 88 11.61 -7.61 3.28
CA TRP A 88 11.09 -8.95 3.04
C TRP A 88 10.05 -9.37 4.07
N MET A 89 10.29 -9.08 5.35
CA MET A 89 9.31 -9.39 6.39
C MET A 89 8.04 -8.56 6.25
N ALA A 90 8.14 -7.27 5.90
CA ALA A 90 6.98 -6.43 5.64
C ALA A 90 6.16 -6.92 4.44
N ARG A 91 6.80 -7.43 3.38
CA ARG A 91 6.11 -8.08 2.27
C ARG A 91 5.41 -9.38 2.65
N TYR A 92 5.94 -10.12 3.63
CA TYR A 92 5.31 -11.34 4.13
C TYR A 92 4.10 -11.06 5.02
N LEU A 93 4.12 -9.95 5.77
CA LEU A 93 2.99 -9.50 6.60
C LEU A 93 1.84 -8.91 5.79
N MET A 94 2.10 -8.50 4.54
CA MET A 94 1.10 -7.99 3.58
C MET A 94 0.36 -9.14 2.91
#